data_AF-A0A5D0V4M4-F1
#
_entry.id   AF-A0A5D0V4M4-F1
#
_cell.length_a   1.000
_cell.length_b   1.000
_cell.length_c   1.000
_cell.angle_alpha   90.00
_cell.angle_beta   90.00
_cell.angle_gamma   90.00
#
_symmetry.space_group_name_H-M   'P 1'
#
loop_
_entity.id
_entity.type
_entity.pdbx_description
1 polymer ?
#
loop_
_entity_poly.entity_id
_entity_poly.type
_entity_poly.pdbx_seq_one_letter_code
_entity_poly.pdbx_strand_id
1 'polypeptide(L)'
;MRRPFGRRAATHLSLLALVGATLVATAEQAPTPAQAAPVLTTPAPNSNGMQYKVLVFTRSASGNNAATAAGVQAIQQLGQERRFTVEVTNDARKFDEPHLKQFRAVVFLNTAGDVLNDAQQAAFEQYYRDGGGFVGVNSAIEAEPDWSFLTNVLGTRATGAPSAVSKATVTVADRVHPASKTLPQRWSTTDRWYNFAANVRGVSHVLATVDEKTYTGGTMGFDHPITWCKDYQGGRSFYTGLGATPESYGTVDLRAHLGGAIQWAAGVTDGDCGATVLANYQMTVIGAQPNVNEPIGFDVLPDGRVIQTDRRGGVRLHNPETNKTTILAQIPVYTHSEDGMYGPAIDNDFATNKWVYLYYAPPLNTPAGSAPTTSTDPQAWDQWKGYFQLSRFKFVDGENPSLDLSTEQKIMQVPVDRGACCHVAGDIAFDSKNNLWLVTGDDTPAGGGGSGGFSPHNDSVSATGVYQAPFVDARRSSANTNDLRGKILRITVGADGSYTVPAGNLFPAGTEKT
;
A
#
# COMPACT_ATOMS: atom_id res chain seq x y z
N MET A 1 -13.92 63.86 47.00
CA MET A 1 -13.03 63.67 48.17
C MET A 1 -13.07 62.21 48.62
N ARG A 2 -12.04 61.42 48.29
CA ARG A 2 -11.61 60.22 49.03
C ARG A 2 -10.18 59.88 48.57
N ARG A 3 -9.32 59.61 49.56
CA ARG A 3 -7.85 59.60 49.51
C ARG A 3 -7.26 58.39 48.75
N PRO A 4 -6.00 58.49 48.28
CA PRO A 4 -5.28 57.42 47.59
C PRO A 4 -4.50 56.54 48.58
N PHE A 5 -4.29 55.26 48.24
CA PHE A 5 -3.25 54.42 48.84
C PHE A 5 -2.52 53.67 47.73
N GLY A 6 -1.21 53.90 47.66
CA GLY A 6 -0.31 53.23 46.72
C GLY A 6 -0.16 51.74 47.02
N ARG A 7 0.07 50.96 45.97
CA ARG A 7 0.52 49.57 46.07
C ARG A 7 1.94 49.47 45.52
N ARG A 8 2.81 48.96 46.39
CA ARG A 8 4.18 48.53 46.11
C ARG A 8 4.16 47.38 45.10
N ALA A 9 5.02 47.45 44.09
CA ALA A 9 5.34 46.33 43.23
C ALA A 9 6.15 45.29 44.02
N ALA A 10 5.66 44.05 44.06
CA ALA A 10 6.41 42.90 44.51
C ALA A 10 6.71 42.04 43.27
N THR A 11 7.98 42.00 42.89
CA THR A 11 8.55 41.13 41.87
C THR A 11 8.58 39.71 42.42
N HIS A 12 7.74 38.81 41.88
CA HIS A 12 7.88 37.37 42.12
C HIS A 12 8.86 36.79 41.10
N LEU A 13 10.07 36.50 41.57
CA LEU A 13 11.03 35.61 40.92
C LEU A 13 10.56 34.17 41.18
N SER A 14 10.02 33.49 40.17
CA SER A 14 9.77 32.05 40.23
C SER A 14 11.04 31.31 39.80
N LEU A 15 11.73 30.69 40.75
CA LEU A 15 12.77 29.70 40.50
C LEU A 15 12.13 28.47 39.81
N LEU A 16 12.46 28.23 38.53
CA LEU A 16 12.29 26.90 37.94
C LEU A 16 13.49 26.04 38.39
N ALA A 17 13.23 25.08 39.27
CA ALA A 17 14.18 24.01 39.56
C ALA A 17 14.22 23.04 38.38
N LEU A 18 15.35 22.98 37.68
CA LEU A 18 15.62 21.99 36.64
C LEU A 18 15.89 20.64 37.32
N VAL A 19 14.91 19.74 37.32
CA VAL A 19 15.14 18.33 37.64
C VAL A 19 15.62 17.67 36.35
N GLY A 20 16.93 17.45 36.24
CA GLY A 20 17.53 16.69 35.15
C GLY A 20 17.17 15.21 35.30
N ALA A 21 16.13 14.77 34.59
CA ALA A 21 15.87 13.35 34.39
C ALA A 21 16.86 12.83 33.33
N THR A 22 17.90 12.14 33.76
CA THR A 22 18.73 11.31 32.89
C THR A 22 17.89 10.12 32.40
N LEU A 23 17.30 10.27 31.21
CA LEU A 23 16.80 9.16 30.41
C LEU A 23 18.00 8.32 29.97
N VAL A 24 18.27 7.24 30.71
CA VAL A 24 19.09 6.14 30.19
C VAL A 24 18.23 5.45 29.14
N ALA A 25 18.40 5.86 27.88
CA ALA A 25 17.91 5.10 26.75
C ALA A 25 18.69 3.79 26.71
N THR A 26 18.09 2.72 27.25
CA THR A 26 18.47 1.37 26.85
C THR A 26 18.23 1.29 25.35
N ALA A 27 19.31 1.19 24.57
CA ALA A 27 19.22 0.91 23.14
C ALA A 27 18.55 -0.47 22.99
N GLU A 28 17.23 -0.46 22.83
CA GLU A 28 16.48 -1.61 22.37
C GLU A 28 17.02 -1.90 20.96
N GLN A 29 17.69 -3.04 20.79
CA GLN A 29 18.20 -3.46 19.49
C GLN A 29 17.06 -3.39 18.48
N ALA A 30 17.25 -2.59 17.42
CA ALA A 30 16.34 -2.58 16.30
C ALA A 30 16.11 -4.04 15.85
N PRO A 31 14.85 -4.45 15.62
CA PRO A 31 14.56 -5.80 15.16
C PRO A 31 15.34 -6.05 13.88
N THR A 32 16.14 -7.11 13.88
CA THR A 32 16.90 -7.54 12.71
C THR A 32 15.93 -7.74 11.54
N PRO A 33 16.22 -7.22 10.33
CA PRO A 33 15.39 -7.47 9.16
C PRO A 33 15.15 -8.96 8.99
N ALA A 34 13.93 -9.35 8.59
CA ALA A 34 13.63 -10.74 8.32
C ALA A 34 14.54 -11.20 7.16
N GLN A 35 15.56 -12.00 7.47
CA GLN A 35 16.35 -12.64 6.43
C GLN A 35 15.42 -13.56 5.66
N ALA A 36 15.33 -13.34 4.34
CA ALA A 36 14.64 -14.25 3.44
C ALA A 36 15.13 -15.67 3.72
N ALA A 37 14.19 -16.61 3.86
CA ALA A 37 14.54 -17.99 4.16
C ALA A 37 15.50 -18.51 3.07
N PRO A 38 16.63 -19.14 3.43
CA PRO A 38 17.56 -19.65 2.44
C PRO A 38 16.85 -20.62 1.47
N VAL A 39 17.22 -20.53 0.19
CA VAL A 39 16.81 -21.51 -0.81
C VAL A 39 17.38 -22.86 -0.40
N LEU A 40 16.51 -23.86 -0.19
CA LEU A 40 16.93 -25.20 0.21
C LEU A 40 17.84 -25.84 -0.85
N THR A 41 19.12 -26.05 -0.53
CA THR A 41 20.14 -26.53 -1.47
C THR A 41 20.09 -28.03 -1.76
N THR A 42 19.34 -28.82 -1.00
CA THR A 42 19.26 -30.29 -1.14
C THR A 42 17.86 -30.74 -1.54
N PRO A 43 17.60 -31.15 -2.79
CA PRO A 43 16.32 -31.75 -3.21
C PRO A 43 15.94 -32.94 -2.33
N ALA A 44 14.66 -33.09 -2.00
CA ALA A 44 14.13 -34.38 -1.59
C ALA A 44 14.37 -35.38 -2.76
N PRO A 45 14.73 -36.64 -2.49
CA PRO A 45 15.07 -37.57 -3.56
C PRO A 45 13.87 -37.78 -4.50
N ASN A 46 14.09 -37.54 -5.79
CA ASN A 46 13.14 -37.84 -6.85
C ASN A 46 12.76 -39.33 -6.79
N SER A 47 11.45 -39.62 -6.72
CA SER A 47 10.95 -40.97 -6.94
C SER A 47 9.72 -40.92 -7.85
N ASN A 48 9.70 -41.72 -8.92
CA ASN A 48 8.56 -41.90 -9.82
C ASN A 48 7.97 -40.62 -10.43
N GLY A 49 8.80 -39.62 -10.76
CA GLY A 49 8.35 -38.35 -11.34
C GLY A 49 7.80 -37.34 -10.32
N MET A 50 7.75 -37.71 -9.03
CA MET A 50 7.44 -36.84 -7.90
C MET A 50 8.70 -36.10 -7.45
N GLN A 51 8.59 -34.80 -7.24
CA GLN A 51 9.71 -33.89 -6.98
C GLN A 51 10.05 -33.77 -5.49
N TYR A 52 9.08 -33.98 -4.60
CA TYR A 52 9.26 -33.85 -3.15
C TYR A 52 8.17 -34.56 -2.34
N LYS A 53 8.36 -34.69 -1.03
CA LYS A 53 7.37 -35.22 -0.09
C LYS A 53 6.79 -34.13 0.80
N VAL A 54 5.53 -34.29 1.18
CA VAL A 54 4.79 -33.46 2.13
C VAL A 54 4.19 -34.36 3.21
N LEU A 55 4.41 -34.01 4.48
CA LEU A 55 3.78 -34.69 5.61
C LEU A 55 2.50 -33.94 5.98
N VAL A 56 1.37 -34.62 6.01
CA VAL A 56 0.09 -34.08 6.49
C VAL A 56 -0.20 -34.67 7.85
N PHE A 57 -0.08 -33.85 8.88
CA PHE A 57 -0.39 -34.20 10.26
C PHE A 57 -1.80 -33.76 10.61
N THR A 58 -2.62 -34.69 11.11
CA THR A 58 -4.05 -34.43 11.37
C THR A 58 -4.45 -34.62 12.84
N ARG A 59 -3.51 -34.82 13.77
CA ARG A 59 -3.89 -35.16 15.16
C ARG A 59 -4.61 -33.98 15.82
N SER A 60 -5.78 -34.23 16.39
CA SER A 60 -6.53 -33.25 17.18
C SER A 60 -6.99 -33.89 18.49
N ALA A 61 -6.90 -33.15 19.60
CA ALA A 61 -7.36 -33.60 20.91
C ALA A 61 -8.87 -33.95 20.93
N SER A 62 -9.68 -33.30 20.08
CA SER A 62 -11.12 -33.57 19.92
C SER A 62 -11.44 -34.60 18.83
N GLY A 63 -10.41 -35.14 18.16
CA GLY A 63 -10.55 -36.08 17.05
C GLY A 63 -10.72 -35.43 15.67
N ASN A 64 -10.61 -36.24 14.62
CA ASN A 64 -10.75 -35.78 13.23
C ASN A 64 -12.22 -35.62 12.85
N ASN A 65 -12.51 -34.63 12.00
CA ASN A 65 -13.86 -34.36 11.48
C ASN A 65 -13.95 -34.56 9.95
N ALA A 66 -15.15 -34.39 9.40
CA ALA A 66 -15.40 -34.52 7.95
C ALA A 66 -14.54 -33.56 7.10
N ALA A 67 -14.26 -32.34 7.60
CA ALA A 67 -13.42 -31.37 6.90
C ALA A 67 -11.97 -31.84 6.82
N THR A 68 -11.48 -32.55 7.84
CA THR A 68 -10.14 -33.15 7.86
C THR A 68 -10.01 -34.24 6.79
N ALA A 69 -11.01 -35.11 6.66
CA ALA A 69 -11.02 -36.14 5.61
C ALA A 69 -11.05 -35.53 4.21
N ALA A 70 -11.90 -34.52 3.99
CA ALA A 70 -11.97 -33.80 2.71
C ALA A 70 -10.65 -33.08 2.38
N GLY A 71 -10.01 -32.46 3.37
CA GLY A 71 -8.72 -31.81 3.22
C GLY A 71 -7.59 -32.78 2.89
N VAL A 72 -7.53 -33.94 3.55
CA VAL A 72 -6.56 -35.00 3.20
C VAL A 72 -6.73 -35.43 1.74
N GLN A 73 -7.98 -35.70 1.32
CA GLN A 73 -8.26 -36.10 -0.06
C GLN A 73 -7.86 -35.01 -1.06
N ALA A 74 -8.15 -33.74 -0.77
CA ALA A 74 -7.78 -32.63 -1.63
C ALA A 74 -6.26 -32.46 -1.74
N ILE A 75 -5.51 -32.56 -0.62
CA ILE A 75 -4.05 -32.45 -0.64
C ILE A 75 -3.40 -33.62 -1.37
N GLN A 76 -3.93 -34.85 -1.23
CA GLN A 76 -3.47 -36.01 -1.99
C GLN A 76 -3.66 -35.82 -3.50
N GLN A 77 -4.82 -35.29 -3.92
CA GLN A 77 -5.08 -34.97 -5.33
C GLN A 77 -4.15 -33.86 -5.84
N LEU A 78 -3.95 -32.80 -5.05
CA LEU A 78 -2.98 -31.75 -5.36
C LEU A 78 -1.56 -32.32 -5.50
N GLY A 79 -1.20 -33.32 -4.69
CA GLY A 79 0.05 -34.04 -4.81
C GLY A 79 0.25 -34.68 -6.19
N GLN A 80 -0.80 -35.34 -6.71
CA GLN A 80 -0.78 -35.91 -8.07
C GLN A 80 -0.71 -34.82 -9.16
N GLU A 81 -1.49 -33.75 -9.00
CA GLU A 81 -1.55 -32.64 -9.96
C GLU A 81 -0.23 -31.84 -10.02
N ARG A 82 0.45 -31.69 -8.87
CA ARG A 82 1.60 -30.79 -8.68
C ARG A 82 2.91 -31.51 -8.35
N ARG A 83 2.93 -32.84 -8.50
CA ARG A 83 4.11 -33.71 -8.42
C ARG A 83 4.78 -33.74 -7.03
N PHE A 84 4.00 -33.85 -5.95
CA PHE A 84 4.51 -34.14 -4.61
C PHE A 84 3.79 -35.29 -3.92
N THR A 85 4.55 -36.14 -3.22
CA THR A 85 4.00 -37.29 -2.51
C THR A 85 3.48 -36.86 -1.15
N VAL A 86 2.31 -37.35 -0.76
CA VAL A 86 1.69 -37.03 0.52
C VAL A 86 1.75 -38.23 1.45
N GLU A 87 2.39 -38.06 2.61
CA GLU A 87 2.25 -38.99 3.74
C GLU A 87 1.29 -38.39 4.75
N VAL A 88 0.25 -39.13 5.15
CA VAL A 88 -0.74 -38.66 6.12
C VAL A 88 -0.54 -39.43 7.41
N THR A 89 -0.48 -38.73 8.53
CA THR A 89 -0.35 -39.36 9.85
C THR A 89 -1.10 -38.58 10.93
N ASN A 90 -1.60 -39.31 11.92
CA ASN A 90 -2.03 -38.75 13.21
C ASN A 90 -1.15 -39.28 14.36
N ASP A 91 -0.05 -39.97 14.05
CA ASP A 91 0.87 -40.54 15.01
C ASP A 91 2.01 -39.56 15.30
N ALA A 92 2.01 -38.96 16.49
CA ALA A 92 3.04 -38.01 16.91
C ALA A 92 4.44 -38.63 16.99
N ARG A 93 4.57 -39.97 17.07
CA ARG A 93 5.88 -40.65 17.03
C ARG A 93 6.63 -40.45 15.72
N LYS A 94 5.96 -39.92 14.68
CA LYS A 94 6.56 -39.51 13.40
C LYS A 94 7.27 -38.15 13.47
N PHE A 95 7.13 -37.41 14.56
CA PHE A 95 7.86 -36.16 14.78
C PHE A 95 9.23 -36.46 15.39
N ASP A 96 10.08 -37.09 14.59
CA ASP A 96 11.49 -37.30 14.86
C ASP A 96 12.32 -36.75 13.69
N GLU A 97 13.56 -36.34 13.97
CA GLU A 97 14.41 -35.66 12.99
C GLU A 97 14.69 -36.52 11.73
N PRO A 98 15.06 -37.83 11.83
CA PRO A 98 15.21 -38.70 10.66
C PRO A 98 13.95 -38.79 9.76
N HIS A 99 12.76 -38.80 10.36
CA HIS A 99 11.52 -38.84 9.60
C HIS A 99 11.21 -37.49 8.95
N LEU A 100 11.26 -36.39 9.72
CA LEU A 100 10.92 -35.04 9.25
C LEU A 100 11.83 -34.56 8.11
N LYS A 101 13.13 -34.91 8.13
CA LYS A 101 14.10 -34.55 7.07
C LYS A 101 13.76 -35.09 5.68
N GLN A 102 12.82 -36.04 5.58
CA GLN A 102 12.36 -36.57 4.28
C GLN A 102 11.35 -35.65 3.58
N PHE A 103 10.79 -34.68 4.29
CA PHE A 103 9.70 -33.82 3.81
C PHE A 103 10.19 -32.41 3.52
N ARG A 104 9.61 -31.77 2.51
CA ARG A 104 9.85 -30.35 2.20
C ARG A 104 8.91 -29.43 2.96
N ALA A 105 7.71 -29.91 3.24
CA ALA A 105 6.71 -29.19 3.99
C ALA A 105 5.96 -30.14 4.92
N VAL A 106 5.61 -29.63 6.10
CA VAL A 106 4.72 -30.27 7.06
C VAL A 106 3.44 -29.44 7.12
N VAL A 107 2.31 -30.07 6.86
CA VAL A 107 0.98 -29.47 6.93
C VAL A 107 0.32 -29.89 8.22
N PHE A 108 -0.05 -28.93 9.06
CA PHE A 108 -0.96 -29.15 10.18
C PHE A 108 -2.37 -28.91 9.66
N LEU A 109 -3.07 -29.99 9.31
CA LEU A 109 -4.41 -29.94 8.74
C LEU A 109 -5.43 -30.17 9.85
N ASN A 110 -6.09 -29.09 10.28
CA ASN A 110 -7.05 -29.13 11.38
C ASN A 110 -6.49 -29.75 12.67
N THR A 111 -5.17 -29.65 12.89
CA THR A 111 -4.48 -30.08 14.11
C THR A 111 -4.87 -29.15 15.26
N ALA A 112 -5.17 -29.65 16.45
CA ALA A 112 -5.54 -28.80 17.58
C ALA A 112 -5.23 -29.46 18.93
N GLY A 113 -4.97 -28.62 19.95
CA GLY A 113 -4.61 -29.05 21.30
C GLY A 113 -3.13 -29.40 21.45
N ASP A 114 -2.77 -29.88 22.64
CA ASP A 114 -1.45 -30.40 22.98
C ASP A 114 -1.33 -31.87 22.52
N VAL A 115 -0.60 -32.08 21.42
CA VAL A 115 -0.57 -33.33 20.66
C VAL A 115 0.85 -33.87 20.41
N LEU A 116 1.88 -33.07 20.69
CA LEU A 116 3.31 -33.38 20.62
C LEU A 116 3.95 -33.18 22.00
N ASN A 117 4.90 -34.04 22.36
CA ASN A 117 5.72 -33.83 23.55
C ASN A 117 6.96 -32.97 23.25
N ASP A 118 7.71 -32.58 24.28
CA ASP A 118 8.91 -31.74 24.17
C ASP A 118 9.95 -32.26 23.15
N ALA A 119 10.18 -33.57 23.09
CA ALA A 119 11.13 -34.16 22.15
C ALA A 119 10.66 -34.04 20.69
N GLN A 120 9.36 -34.17 20.47
CA GLN A 120 8.72 -34.03 19.15
C GLN A 120 8.66 -32.57 18.71
N GLN A 121 8.37 -31.66 19.64
CA GLN A 121 8.47 -30.22 19.42
C GLN A 121 9.91 -29.85 19.03
N ALA A 122 10.92 -30.30 19.79
CA ALA A 122 12.34 -30.06 19.48
C ALA A 122 12.77 -30.62 18.11
N ALA A 123 12.25 -31.78 17.70
CA ALA A 123 12.52 -32.33 16.37
C ALA A 123 11.93 -31.47 15.24
N PHE A 124 10.71 -30.95 15.42
CA PHE A 124 10.10 -30.03 14.45
C PHE A 124 10.81 -28.69 14.38
N GLU A 125 11.20 -28.16 15.54
CA GLU A 125 12.02 -26.97 15.69
C GLU A 125 13.32 -27.05 14.88
N GLN A 126 14.01 -28.18 14.93
CA GLN A 126 15.22 -28.42 14.13
C GLN A 126 14.89 -28.52 12.63
N TYR A 127 13.88 -29.31 12.26
CA TYR A 127 13.41 -29.44 10.88
C TYR A 127 13.10 -28.08 10.24
N TYR A 128 12.41 -27.20 10.96
CA TYR A 128 12.01 -25.90 10.47
C TYR A 128 13.22 -24.96 10.30
N ARG A 129 14.15 -24.96 11.26
CA ARG A 129 15.39 -24.16 11.16
C ARG A 129 16.33 -24.62 10.05
N ASP A 130 16.29 -25.90 9.71
CA ASP A 130 16.99 -26.47 8.55
C ASP A 130 16.32 -26.11 7.20
N GLY A 131 15.31 -25.23 7.21
CA GLY A 131 14.63 -24.70 6.04
C GLY A 131 13.34 -25.42 5.67
N GLY A 132 12.87 -26.33 6.52
CA GLY A 132 11.59 -27.01 6.37
C GLY A 132 10.41 -26.04 6.30
N GLY A 133 9.44 -26.32 5.42
CA GLY A 133 8.21 -25.55 5.31
C GLY A 133 7.15 -25.99 6.34
N PHE A 134 6.35 -25.03 6.79
CA PHE A 134 5.16 -25.25 7.61
C PHE A 134 3.92 -24.67 6.94
N VAL A 135 2.82 -25.41 6.94
CA VAL A 135 1.50 -24.94 6.48
C VAL A 135 0.46 -25.26 7.56
N GLY A 136 -0.06 -24.24 8.23
CA GLY A 136 -1.19 -24.36 9.15
C GLY A 136 -2.52 -24.10 8.45
N VAL A 137 -3.48 -25.01 8.64
CA VAL A 137 -4.83 -24.90 8.06
C VAL A 137 -5.88 -24.92 9.18
N ASN A 138 -6.74 -23.90 9.19
CA ASN A 138 -7.90 -23.74 10.07
C ASN A 138 -7.50 -23.91 11.55
N SER A 139 -7.92 -24.99 12.24
CA SER A 139 -7.68 -25.14 13.68
C SER A 139 -6.22 -25.36 14.06
N ALA A 140 -5.29 -25.47 13.10
CA ALA A 140 -3.85 -25.46 13.34
C ALA A 140 -3.37 -24.28 14.21
N ILE A 141 -4.11 -23.16 14.20
CA ILE A 141 -3.86 -22.02 15.09
C ILE A 141 -3.97 -22.37 16.58
N GLU A 142 -4.73 -23.41 16.93
CA GLU A 142 -4.99 -23.93 18.28
C GLU A 142 -4.05 -25.08 18.67
N ALA A 143 -3.16 -25.53 17.78
CA ALA A 143 -2.21 -26.61 18.10
C ALA A 143 -1.12 -26.12 19.05
N GLU A 144 -0.74 -26.94 20.02
CA GLU A 144 0.38 -26.72 20.95
C GLU A 144 0.33 -25.32 21.59
N PRO A 145 -0.71 -25.01 22.39
CA PRO A 145 -0.96 -23.64 22.89
C PRO A 145 0.18 -23.08 23.75
N ASP A 146 0.89 -23.94 24.48
CA ASP A 146 2.00 -23.56 25.36
C ASP A 146 3.36 -23.54 24.64
N TRP A 147 3.42 -23.97 23.37
CA TRP A 147 4.66 -24.00 22.59
C TRP A 147 4.94 -22.66 21.92
N SER A 148 5.81 -21.88 22.56
CA SER A 148 6.18 -20.52 22.11
C SER A 148 6.74 -20.47 20.68
N PHE A 149 7.48 -21.49 20.24
CA PHE A 149 8.01 -21.54 18.89
C PHE A 149 6.90 -21.57 17.84
N LEU A 150 5.90 -22.45 17.99
CA LEU A 150 4.77 -22.51 17.06
C LEU A 150 3.93 -21.24 17.10
N THR A 151 3.80 -20.59 18.27
CA THR A 151 3.16 -19.26 18.38
C THR A 151 3.85 -18.24 17.50
N ASN A 152 5.19 -18.23 17.47
CA ASN A 152 5.97 -17.32 16.65
C ASN A 152 5.95 -17.67 15.15
N VAL A 153 5.90 -18.97 14.82
CA VAL A 153 5.74 -19.48 13.44
C VAL A 153 4.37 -19.08 12.88
N LEU A 154 3.31 -19.21 13.66
CA LEU A 154 1.96 -18.78 13.29
C LEU A 154 1.79 -17.25 13.34
N GLY A 155 2.55 -16.56 14.18
CA GLY A 155 2.51 -15.11 14.36
C GLY A 155 1.40 -14.59 15.30
N THR A 156 0.37 -15.39 15.56
CA THR A 156 -0.72 -15.08 16.50
C THR A 156 -1.40 -16.38 16.93
N ARG A 157 -2.41 -16.28 17.81
CA ARG A 157 -3.23 -17.41 18.28
C ARG A 157 -4.71 -17.05 18.23
N ALA A 158 -5.58 -18.06 18.16
CA ALA A 158 -7.01 -17.83 18.25
C ALA A 158 -7.42 -17.36 19.66
N THR A 159 -8.39 -16.46 19.75
CA THR A 159 -8.97 -16.04 21.05
C THR A 159 -10.11 -16.94 21.54
N GLY A 160 -10.51 -17.91 20.72
CA GLY A 160 -11.56 -18.86 21.02
C GLY A 160 -12.00 -19.64 19.79
N ALA A 161 -13.14 -20.32 19.91
CA ALA A 161 -13.74 -21.07 18.82
C ALA A 161 -14.10 -20.16 17.64
N PRO A 162 -14.01 -20.66 16.38
CA PRO A 162 -14.39 -19.87 15.22
C PRO A 162 -15.91 -19.71 15.16
N SER A 163 -16.36 -18.72 14.40
CA SER A 163 -17.78 -18.42 14.17
C SER A 163 -18.59 -19.65 13.74
N ALA A 164 -19.92 -19.53 13.75
CA ALA A 164 -20.77 -20.43 12.99
C ALA A 164 -20.39 -20.38 11.49
N VAL A 165 -20.69 -21.46 10.76
CA VAL A 165 -20.50 -21.51 9.30
C VAL A 165 -21.31 -20.39 8.67
N SER A 166 -20.63 -19.49 7.97
CA SER A 166 -21.25 -18.33 7.33
C SER A 166 -20.48 -17.91 6.09
N LYS A 167 -21.21 -17.36 5.13
CA LYS A 167 -20.62 -16.77 3.92
C LYS A 167 -20.05 -15.40 4.28
N ALA A 168 -18.82 -15.11 3.87
CA ALA A 168 -18.21 -13.80 3.99
C ALA A 168 -17.51 -13.40 2.68
N THR A 169 -17.11 -12.14 2.60
CA THR A 169 -16.23 -11.65 1.54
C THR A 169 -14.81 -11.52 2.08
N VAL A 170 -13.87 -12.15 1.40
CA VAL A 170 -12.43 -12.04 1.63
C VAL A 170 -11.85 -11.10 0.58
N THR A 171 -11.09 -10.11 1.01
CA THR A 171 -10.29 -9.25 0.13
C THR A 171 -8.88 -9.82 0.04
N VAL A 172 -8.48 -10.19 -1.16
CA VAL A 172 -7.13 -10.70 -1.47
C VAL A 172 -6.25 -9.52 -1.88
N ALA A 173 -5.40 -9.08 -0.96
CA ALA A 173 -4.56 -7.89 -1.12
C ALA A 173 -3.32 -8.19 -1.98
N ASP A 174 -2.65 -9.31 -1.71
CA ASP A 174 -1.55 -9.81 -2.53
C ASP A 174 -2.07 -10.83 -3.55
N ARG A 175 -1.97 -10.48 -4.83
CA ARG A 175 -2.35 -11.34 -5.97
C ARG A 175 -1.13 -11.74 -6.82
N VAL A 176 0.07 -11.69 -6.23
CA VAL A 176 1.32 -12.11 -6.85
C VAL A 176 1.80 -13.44 -6.25
N HIS A 177 1.69 -13.63 -4.93
CA HIS A 177 2.15 -14.85 -4.27
C HIS A 177 1.47 -16.12 -4.83
N PRO A 178 2.20 -17.26 -4.94
CA PRO A 178 1.67 -18.50 -5.54
C PRO A 178 0.35 -19.00 -4.96
N ALA A 179 0.13 -18.79 -3.65
CA ALA A 179 -1.10 -19.16 -2.96
C ALA A 179 -2.31 -18.27 -3.30
N SER A 180 -2.12 -17.03 -3.76
CA SER A 180 -3.22 -16.07 -3.91
C SER A 180 -3.37 -15.51 -5.33
N LYS A 181 -2.39 -15.72 -6.22
CA LYS A 181 -2.38 -15.14 -7.57
C LYS A 181 -3.57 -15.48 -8.47
N THR A 182 -4.19 -16.66 -8.27
CA THR A 182 -5.36 -17.08 -9.05
C THR A 182 -6.68 -16.69 -8.40
N LEU A 183 -6.67 -16.21 -7.16
CA LEU A 183 -7.88 -15.85 -6.44
C LEU A 183 -8.47 -14.54 -6.97
N PRO A 184 -9.81 -14.40 -6.95
CA PRO A 184 -10.45 -13.11 -7.22
C PRO A 184 -10.10 -12.11 -6.11
N GLN A 185 -9.97 -10.83 -6.46
CA GLN A 185 -9.65 -9.78 -5.49
C GLN A 185 -10.70 -9.68 -4.37
N ARG A 186 -11.98 -9.86 -4.72
CA ARG A 186 -13.07 -10.06 -3.76
C ARG A 186 -13.58 -11.49 -3.90
N TRP A 187 -13.21 -12.33 -2.96
CA TRP A 187 -13.52 -13.74 -2.93
C TRP A 187 -14.67 -13.99 -1.95
N SER A 188 -15.81 -14.47 -2.44
CA SER A 188 -16.94 -14.82 -1.59
C SER A 188 -16.93 -16.31 -1.28
N THR A 189 -16.74 -16.67 -0.01
CA THR A 189 -16.58 -18.08 0.42
C THR A 189 -17.33 -18.33 1.73
N THR A 190 -17.70 -19.60 1.97
CA THR A 190 -18.45 -20.05 3.14
C THR A 190 -17.55 -20.90 4.02
N ASP A 191 -17.27 -20.42 5.22
CA ASP A 191 -16.40 -21.10 6.17
C ASP A 191 -16.74 -20.71 7.62
N ARG A 192 -15.90 -21.13 8.57
CA ARG A 192 -15.91 -20.63 9.95
C ARG A 192 -14.74 -19.67 10.14
N TRP A 193 -14.98 -18.56 10.84
CA TRP A 193 -14.03 -17.45 10.92
C TRP A 193 -13.45 -17.35 12.33
N TYR A 194 -12.13 -17.53 12.44
CA TYR A 194 -11.38 -17.34 13.69
C TYR A 194 -11.14 -15.87 13.99
N ASN A 195 -11.24 -15.48 15.25
CA ASN A 195 -10.64 -14.25 15.77
C ASN A 195 -9.26 -14.54 16.37
N PHE A 196 -8.37 -13.56 16.35
CA PHE A 196 -6.97 -13.74 16.75
C PHE A 196 -6.59 -12.79 17.88
N ALA A 197 -5.60 -13.17 18.69
CA ALA A 197 -5.15 -12.39 19.85
C ALA A 197 -4.43 -11.10 19.43
N ALA A 198 -3.79 -11.14 18.25
CA ALA A 198 -3.13 -10.00 17.64
C ALA A 198 -3.35 -9.99 16.12
N ASN A 199 -3.40 -8.79 15.54
CA ASN A 199 -3.34 -8.59 14.11
C ASN A 199 -1.88 -8.73 13.64
N VAL A 200 -1.65 -9.63 12.68
CA VAL A 200 -0.31 -9.97 12.18
C VAL A 200 0.20 -9.01 11.10
N ARG A 201 -0.63 -8.09 10.58
CA ARG A 201 -0.20 -7.12 9.57
C ARG A 201 0.94 -6.27 10.09
N GLY A 202 1.96 -6.07 9.26
CA GLY A 202 3.19 -5.36 9.66
C GLY A 202 4.25 -6.26 10.28
N VAL A 203 3.89 -7.44 10.77
CA VAL A 203 4.81 -8.44 11.35
C VAL A 203 4.94 -9.67 10.45
N SER A 204 3.85 -10.07 9.80
CA SER A 204 3.80 -11.13 8.78
C SER A 204 3.30 -10.55 7.47
N HIS A 205 3.53 -11.27 6.36
CA HIS A 205 2.98 -10.87 5.08
C HIS A 205 1.54 -11.32 4.91
N VAL A 206 0.60 -10.37 4.95
CA VAL A 206 -0.84 -10.67 4.86
C VAL A 206 -1.28 -10.77 3.41
N LEU A 207 -1.82 -11.93 3.03
CA LEU A 207 -2.32 -12.18 1.68
C LEU A 207 -3.81 -11.86 1.56
N ALA A 208 -4.59 -12.18 2.58
CA ALA A 208 -6.05 -12.05 2.53
C ALA A 208 -6.67 -11.68 3.89
N THR A 209 -7.72 -10.86 3.82
CA THR A 209 -8.44 -10.27 4.96
C THR A 209 -9.94 -10.51 4.79
N VAL A 210 -10.63 -11.00 5.82
CA VAL A 210 -12.10 -11.14 5.79
C VAL A 210 -12.77 -9.80 6.12
N ASP A 211 -13.87 -9.47 5.43
CA ASP A 211 -14.69 -8.29 5.69
C ASP A 211 -15.76 -8.60 6.74
N GLU A 212 -15.54 -8.14 7.97
CA GLU A 212 -16.47 -8.33 9.09
C GLU A 212 -17.86 -7.73 8.87
N LYS A 213 -18.06 -6.85 7.89
CA LYS A 213 -19.41 -6.33 7.54
C LYS A 213 -20.26 -7.37 6.81
N THR A 214 -19.67 -8.48 6.38
CA THR A 214 -20.33 -9.48 5.53
C THR A 214 -20.71 -10.77 6.27
N TYR A 215 -20.36 -10.90 7.54
CA TYR A 215 -20.71 -12.03 8.40
C TYR A 215 -20.84 -11.60 9.86
N THR A 216 -21.21 -12.52 10.76
CA THR A 216 -21.32 -12.23 12.21
C THR A 216 -20.28 -13.00 13.01
N GLY A 217 -19.78 -12.37 14.09
CA GLY A 217 -18.83 -12.99 15.03
C GLY A 217 -17.38 -12.53 14.89
N GLY A 218 -17.05 -11.68 13.92
CA GLY A 218 -15.76 -10.98 13.87
C GLY A 218 -15.59 -9.99 15.03
N THR A 219 -14.38 -9.91 15.56
CA THR A 219 -14.00 -8.99 16.67
C THR A 219 -12.67 -8.27 16.44
N MET A 220 -12.09 -8.37 15.26
CA MET A 220 -10.81 -7.77 14.86
C MET A 220 -11.00 -6.37 14.24
N GLY A 221 -12.23 -6.03 13.83
CA GLY A 221 -12.58 -4.71 13.29
C GLY A 221 -12.33 -4.58 11.79
N PHE A 222 -11.85 -3.41 11.35
CA PHE A 222 -11.66 -3.11 9.92
C PHE A 222 -10.62 -4.03 9.24
N ASP A 223 -9.63 -4.52 9.99
CA ASP A 223 -8.57 -5.36 9.47
C ASP A 223 -8.51 -6.70 10.20
N HIS A 224 -9.04 -7.72 9.54
CA HIS A 224 -9.09 -9.10 10.02
C HIS A 224 -8.34 -10.04 9.06
N PRO A 225 -6.99 -10.12 9.11
CA PRO A 225 -6.23 -11.08 8.31
C PRO A 225 -6.67 -12.52 8.61
N ILE A 226 -6.88 -13.31 7.57
CA ILE A 226 -7.23 -14.74 7.67
C ILE A 226 -6.25 -15.63 6.90
N THR A 227 -5.31 -15.03 6.17
CA THR A 227 -4.23 -15.75 5.51
C THR A 227 -2.98 -14.89 5.44
N TRP A 228 -1.84 -15.47 5.83
CA TRP A 228 -0.55 -14.81 5.79
C TRP A 228 0.59 -15.83 5.64
N CYS A 229 1.75 -15.33 5.24
CA CYS A 229 3.00 -16.07 5.24
C CYS A 229 4.08 -15.30 6.00
N LYS A 230 5.12 -16.02 6.40
CA LYS A 230 6.22 -15.49 7.19
C LYS A 230 7.48 -16.33 6.98
N ASP A 231 8.57 -15.66 6.64
CA ASP A 231 9.90 -16.22 6.82
C ASP A 231 10.33 -16.02 8.27
N TYR A 232 10.72 -17.09 8.95
CA TYR A 232 11.09 -17.04 10.36
C TYR A 232 12.18 -18.05 10.66
N GLN A 233 13.27 -17.62 11.31
CA GLN A 233 14.36 -18.49 11.78
C GLN A 233 14.78 -19.60 10.79
N GLY A 234 14.93 -19.27 9.50
CA GLY A 234 15.37 -20.19 8.45
C GLY A 234 14.27 -20.95 7.73
N GLY A 235 13.06 -21.07 8.29
CA GLY A 235 11.92 -21.77 7.69
C GLY A 235 10.88 -20.84 7.06
N ARG A 236 10.00 -21.44 6.25
CA ARG A 236 8.85 -20.78 5.60
C ARG A 236 7.56 -21.21 6.30
N SER A 237 6.82 -20.25 6.83
CA SER A 237 5.52 -20.48 7.47
C SER A 237 4.39 -19.91 6.63
N PHE A 238 3.33 -20.70 6.45
CA PHE A 238 2.08 -20.27 5.85
C PHE A 238 0.93 -20.63 6.78
N TYR A 239 -0.03 -19.72 6.96
CA TYR A 239 -1.27 -20.01 7.67
C TYR A 239 -2.48 -19.53 6.87
N THR A 240 -3.53 -20.34 6.84
CA THR A 240 -4.87 -19.93 6.43
C THR A 240 -5.90 -20.40 7.45
N GLY A 241 -6.80 -19.51 7.85
CA GLY A 241 -7.95 -19.83 8.70
C GLY A 241 -9.09 -20.56 7.99
N LEU A 242 -8.95 -20.78 6.68
CA LEU A 242 -9.94 -21.48 5.85
C LEU A 242 -9.78 -23.00 5.92
N GLY A 243 -10.82 -23.73 5.53
CA GLY A 243 -10.85 -25.18 5.48
C GLY A 243 -11.58 -25.84 6.65
N ALA A 244 -12.50 -25.13 7.31
CA ALA A 244 -13.33 -25.67 8.38
C ALA A 244 -14.55 -26.46 7.86
N THR A 245 -14.93 -26.27 6.59
CA THR A 245 -16.05 -26.97 5.94
C THR A 245 -15.56 -27.99 4.91
N PRO A 246 -16.13 -29.22 4.86
CA PRO A 246 -15.76 -30.22 3.85
C PRO A 246 -15.95 -29.74 2.41
N GLU A 247 -17.00 -28.95 2.17
CA GLU A 247 -17.39 -28.46 0.83
C GLU A 247 -16.33 -27.53 0.24
N SER A 248 -15.65 -26.75 1.08
CA SER A 248 -14.63 -25.78 0.65
C SER A 248 -13.49 -26.44 -0.13
N TYR A 249 -13.09 -27.67 0.23
CA TYR A 249 -12.02 -28.43 -0.43
C TYR A 249 -12.38 -28.92 -1.85
N GLY A 250 -13.66 -28.87 -2.22
CA GLY A 250 -14.13 -29.12 -3.59
C GLY A 250 -14.04 -27.89 -4.50
N THR A 251 -13.79 -26.70 -3.95
CA THR A 251 -13.75 -25.45 -4.73
C THR A 251 -12.41 -25.27 -5.44
N VAL A 252 -12.44 -24.71 -6.65
CA VAL A 252 -11.22 -24.41 -7.43
C VAL A 252 -10.33 -23.43 -6.67
N ASP A 253 -10.93 -22.43 -6.03
CA ASP A 253 -10.21 -21.37 -5.31
C ASP A 253 -9.44 -21.92 -4.11
N LEU A 254 -10.06 -22.69 -3.22
CA LEU A 254 -9.34 -23.22 -2.05
C LEU A 254 -8.28 -24.26 -2.46
N ARG A 255 -8.55 -25.09 -3.48
CA ARG A 255 -7.55 -26.04 -4.00
C ARG A 255 -6.34 -25.33 -4.59
N ALA A 256 -6.56 -24.28 -5.38
CA ALA A 256 -5.48 -23.46 -5.91
C ALA A 256 -4.69 -22.78 -4.78
N HIS A 257 -5.40 -22.28 -3.76
CA HIS A 257 -4.83 -21.65 -2.59
C HIS A 257 -3.89 -22.57 -1.81
N LEU A 258 -4.39 -23.75 -1.41
CA LEU A 258 -3.61 -24.75 -0.68
C LEU A 258 -2.45 -25.30 -1.52
N GLY A 259 -2.66 -25.54 -2.80
CA GLY A 259 -1.61 -26.01 -3.70
C GLY A 259 -0.46 -25.01 -3.84
N GLY A 260 -0.77 -23.72 -3.97
CA GLY A 260 0.22 -22.66 -4.01
C GLY A 260 0.94 -22.45 -2.67
N ALA A 261 0.21 -22.55 -1.55
CA ALA A 261 0.78 -22.48 -0.21
C ALA A 261 1.80 -23.60 0.05
N ILE A 262 1.45 -24.85 -0.29
CA ILE A 262 2.33 -26.01 -0.12
C ILE A 262 3.57 -25.91 -1.01
N GLN A 263 3.41 -25.50 -2.28
CA GLN A 263 4.55 -25.32 -3.19
C GLN A 263 5.51 -24.23 -2.73
N TRP A 264 4.98 -23.10 -2.25
CA TRP A 264 5.79 -22.02 -1.70
C TRP A 264 6.50 -22.44 -0.40
N ALA A 265 5.78 -23.01 0.57
CA ALA A 265 6.38 -23.47 1.83
C ALA A 265 7.47 -24.52 1.57
N ALA A 266 7.26 -25.42 0.61
CA ALA A 266 8.25 -26.41 0.16
C ALA A 266 9.49 -25.82 -0.55
N GLY A 267 9.48 -24.52 -0.88
CA GLY A 267 10.57 -23.84 -1.59
C GLY A 267 10.66 -24.18 -3.07
N VAL A 268 9.54 -24.57 -3.69
CA VAL A 268 9.46 -25.01 -5.09
C VAL A 268 9.02 -23.88 -6.02
N THR A 269 8.38 -22.85 -5.47
CA THR A 269 7.95 -21.65 -6.19
C THR A 269 8.31 -20.40 -5.41
N ASP A 270 8.83 -19.39 -6.10
CA ASP A 270 9.13 -18.09 -5.49
C ASP A 270 7.85 -17.35 -5.09
N GLY A 271 7.92 -16.66 -3.96
CA GLY A 271 6.86 -15.80 -3.44
C GLY A 271 7.44 -14.92 -2.34
N ASP A 272 7.14 -13.62 -2.40
CA ASP A 272 7.58 -12.65 -1.39
C ASP A 272 6.70 -12.74 -0.14
N CYS A 273 7.32 -12.90 1.02
CA CYS A 273 6.66 -12.88 2.33
C CYS A 273 7.21 -11.78 3.27
N GLY A 274 7.84 -10.76 2.69
CA GLY A 274 8.37 -9.58 3.34
C GLY A 274 7.66 -8.27 2.96
N ALA A 275 6.89 -8.22 1.87
CA ALA A 275 6.32 -6.98 1.32
C ALA A 275 5.44 -6.17 2.30
N THR A 276 4.81 -6.80 3.29
CA THR A 276 4.02 -6.06 4.30
C THR A 276 4.60 -6.18 5.71
N VAL A 277 5.87 -6.52 5.83
CA VAL A 277 6.58 -6.59 7.11
C VAL A 277 7.31 -5.26 7.32
N LEU A 278 6.87 -4.46 8.31
CA LEU A 278 7.36 -3.10 8.52
C LEU A 278 8.85 -3.04 8.85
N ALA A 279 9.38 -4.06 9.53
CA ALA A 279 10.81 -4.16 9.83
C ALA A 279 11.70 -4.29 8.59
N ASN A 280 11.13 -4.61 7.41
CA ASN A 280 11.87 -4.64 6.15
C ASN A 280 11.98 -3.25 5.50
N TYR A 281 11.31 -2.23 6.05
CA TYR A 281 11.31 -0.87 5.55
C TYR A 281 12.08 0.05 6.50
N GLN A 282 12.83 0.98 5.92
CA GLN A 282 13.47 2.07 6.65
C GLN A 282 12.84 3.40 6.22
N MET A 283 12.55 4.25 7.20
CA MET A 283 12.15 5.64 6.94
C MET A 283 13.36 6.56 7.17
N THR A 284 13.73 7.30 6.12
CA THR A 284 14.78 8.33 6.19
C THR A 284 14.18 9.68 5.86
N VAL A 285 14.44 10.68 6.72
CA VAL A 285 14.03 12.05 6.45
C VAL A 285 15.01 12.68 5.45
N ILE A 286 14.56 12.85 4.21
CA ILE A 286 15.36 13.39 3.09
C ILE A 286 15.28 14.92 2.97
N GLY A 287 14.44 15.56 3.78
CA GLY A 287 14.31 17.01 3.84
C GLY A 287 13.48 17.47 5.05
N ALA A 288 13.97 18.51 5.73
CA ALA A 288 13.30 19.16 6.86
C ALA A 288 13.56 20.67 6.81
N GLN A 289 12.71 21.46 7.44
CA GLN A 289 12.90 22.92 7.56
C GLN A 289 14.30 23.22 8.13
N PRO A 290 15.02 24.24 7.61
CA PRO A 290 14.61 25.22 6.58
C PRO A 290 14.88 24.77 5.14
N ASN A 291 15.34 23.53 4.94
CA ASN A 291 15.85 23.03 3.66
C ASN A 291 14.77 22.45 2.75
N VAL A 292 13.50 22.44 3.16
CA VAL A 292 12.34 22.16 2.30
C VAL A 292 11.41 23.36 2.42
N ASN A 293 10.93 23.89 1.30
CA ASN A 293 10.08 25.08 1.29
C ASN A 293 8.63 24.65 1.56
N GLU A 294 7.83 24.56 0.52
CA GLU A 294 6.48 24.00 0.55
C GLU A 294 6.49 22.73 -0.33
N PRO A 295 7.03 21.59 0.15
CA PRO A 295 7.19 20.39 -0.68
C PRO A 295 5.83 19.87 -1.16
N ILE A 296 5.74 19.49 -2.44
CA ILE A 296 4.48 19.07 -3.08
C ILE A 296 4.55 17.62 -3.58
N GLY A 297 5.54 17.29 -4.39
CA GLY A 297 5.66 15.96 -4.98
C GLY A 297 7.11 15.48 -5.08
N PHE A 298 7.26 14.19 -5.33
CA PHE A 298 8.56 13.57 -5.59
C PHE A 298 8.39 12.38 -6.54
N ASP A 299 9.48 12.01 -7.21
CA ASP A 299 9.57 10.78 -7.98
C ASP A 299 11.01 10.25 -7.98
N VAL A 300 11.19 8.96 -8.24
CA VAL A 300 12.47 8.24 -8.06
C VAL A 300 13.10 7.95 -9.42
N LEU A 301 14.35 8.40 -9.60
CA LEU A 301 15.15 8.06 -10.77
C LEU A 301 15.50 6.57 -10.76
N PRO A 302 15.81 5.96 -11.93
CA PRO A 302 16.18 4.54 -12.00
C PRO A 302 17.39 4.13 -11.14
N ASP A 303 18.23 5.08 -10.73
CA ASP A 303 19.39 4.86 -9.85
C ASP A 303 19.09 5.11 -8.37
N GLY A 304 17.82 5.32 -7.99
CA GLY A 304 17.38 5.53 -6.61
C GLY A 304 17.51 6.96 -6.10
N ARG A 305 18.09 7.90 -6.86
CA ARG A 305 18.03 9.32 -6.50
C ARG A 305 16.60 9.84 -6.62
N VAL A 306 16.22 10.81 -5.81
CA VAL A 306 14.84 11.30 -5.72
C VAL A 306 14.75 12.73 -6.22
N ILE A 307 13.94 12.99 -7.25
CA ILE A 307 13.58 14.36 -7.63
C ILE A 307 12.40 14.81 -6.80
N GLN A 308 12.46 16.04 -6.31
CA GLN A 308 11.41 16.66 -5.47
C GLN A 308 11.04 18.02 -6.04
N THR A 309 9.77 18.38 -5.87
CA THR A 309 9.24 19.70 -6.20
C THR A 309 8.73 20.40 -4.95
N ASP A 310 8.79 21.73 -4.96
CA ASP A 310 8.07 22.57 -4.01
C ASP A 310 7.16 23.55 -4.72
N ARG A 311 6.07 23.96 -4.05
CA ARG A 311 5.01 24.81 -4.64
C ARG A 311 5.56 26.12 -5.18
N ARG A 312 6.68 26.61 -4.63
CA ARG A 312 7.33 27.85 -5.04
C ARG A 312 8.24 27.68 -6.25
N GLY A 313 8.20 26.54 -6.93
CA GLY A 313 8.92 26.30 -8.19
C GLY A 313 10.31 25.69 -8.03
N GLY A 314 10.73 25.29 -6.82
CA GLY A 314 12.02 24.64 -6.62
C GLY A 314 11.99 23.18 -7.08
N VAL A 315 12.97 22.78 -7.91
CA VAL A 315 13.22 21.39 -8.30
C VAL A 315 14.53 20.93 -7.68
N ARG A 316 14.53 19.81 -6.97
CA ARG A 316 15.67 19.33 -6.19
C ARG A 316 15.96 17.86 -6.48
N LEU A 317 17.20 17.46 -6.32
CA LEU A 317 17.66 16.07 -6.39
C LEU A 317 18.27 15.67 -5.06
N HIS A 318 17.71 14.64 -4.43
CA HIS A 318 18.27 14.00 -3.25
C HIS A 318 19.02 12.72 -3.63
N ASN A 319 20.27 12.61 -3.20
CA ASN A 319 21.04 11.37 -3.31
C ASN A 319 21.02 10.65 -1.94
N PRO A 320 20.37 9.47 -1.83
CA PRO A 320 20.26 8.73 -0.58
C PRO A 320 21.59 8.11 -0.12
N GLU A 321 22.54 7.83 -1.03
CA GLU A 321 23.85 7.27 -0.67
C GLU A 321 24.72 8.29 0.06
N THR A 322 24.71 9.55 -0.41
CA THR A 322 25.49 10.64 0.18
C THR A 322 24.70 11.49 1.17
N ASN A 323 23.39 11.24 1.29
CA ASN A 323 22.44 12.08 2.03
C ASN A 323 22.54 13.58 1.68
N LYS A 324 22.70 13.89 0.38
CA LYS A 324 22.90 15.26 -0.11
C LYS A 324 21.76 15.67 -1.03
N THR A 325 21.22 16.87 -0.82
CA THR A 325 20.20 17.46 -1.68
C THR A 325 20.77 18.64 -2.46
N THR A 326 20.55 18.68 -3.78
CA THR A 326 21.02 19.73 -4.70
C THR A 326 19.82 20.36 -5.41
N ILE A 327 19.83 21.67 -5.62
CA ILE A 327 18.80 22.36 -6.43
C ILE A 327 19.14 22.15 -7.90
N LEU A 328 18.21 21.57 -8.66
CA LEU A 328 18.35 21.36 -10.11
C LEU A 328 17.91 22.56 -10.93
N ALA A 329 16.83 23.23 -10.50
CA ALA A 329 16.26 24.39 -11.16
C ALA A 329 15.29 25.15 -10.23
N GLN A 330 14.99 26.38 -10.63
CA GLN A 330 13.94 27.21 -10.06
C GLN A 330 13.01 27.66 -11.19
N ILE A 331 11.80 27.10 -11.23
CA ILE A 331 10.77 27.45 -12.21
C ILE A 331 10.04 28.71 -11.70
N PRO A 332 9.92 29.77 -12.52
CA PRO A 332 9.06 30.90 -12.19
C PRO A 332 7.60 30.45 -12.17
N VAL A 333 6.91 30.73 -11.07
CA VAL A 333 5.50 30.32 -10.87
C VAL A 333 4.66 31.43 -10.26
N TYR A 334 3.37 31.39 -10.54
CA TYR A 334 2.35 32.14 -9.82
C TYR A 334 1.99 31.36 -8.54
N THR A 335 2.00 32.02 -7.38
CA THR A 335 1.96 31.32 -6.06
C THR A 335 0.82 31.76 -5.15
N HIS A 336 -0.22 32.42 -5.67
CA HIS A 336 -1.36 32.79 -4.84
C HIS A 336 -2.15 31.55 -4.42
N SER A 337 -2.57 31.49 -3.16
CA SER A 337 -3.31 30.33 -2.61
C SER A 337 -2.60 28.99 -2.89
N GLU A 338 -3.23 28.05 -3.60
CA GLU A 338 -2.68 26.72 -3.91
C GLU A 338 -1.94 26.69 -5.25
N ASP A 339 -1.98 27.77 -6.04
CA ASP A 339 -1.25 27.85 -7.30
C ASP A 339 0.26 27.71 -7.07
N GLY A 340 0.98 27.13 -8.02
CA GLY A 340 2.41 26.93 -7.92
C GLY A 340 2.92 25.82 -8.81
N MET A 341 3.85 25.00 -8.31
CA MET A 341 4.36 23.82 -9.00
C MET A 341 3.99 22.53 -8.28
N TYR A 342 3.63 21.54 -9.09
CA TYR A 342 3.35 20.15 -8.75
C TYR A 342 4.23 19.24 -9.62
N GLY A 343 3.83 18.00 -9.87
CA GLY A 343 4.76 16.96 -10.31
C GLY A 343 5.82 16.70 -9.24
N PRO A 344 6.94 16.04 -9.53
CA PRO A 344 7.42 15.68 -10.86
C PRO A 344 6.86 14.32 -11.32
N ALA A 345 7.14 13.96 -12.57
CA ALA A 345 7.17 12.56 -13.00
C ALA A 345 8.41 12.29 -13.85
N ILE A 346 8.95 11.08 -13.71
CA ILE A 346 10.09 10.57 -14.47
C ILE A 346 9.56 9.70 -15.61
N ASP A 347 10.02 9.99 -16.82
CA ASP A 347 9.64 9.19 -17.99
C ASP A 347 10.08 7.73 -17.83
N ASN A 348 9.26 6.75 -18.22
CA ASN A 348 9.64 5.33 -18.11
C ASN A 348 10.95 5.01 -18.87
N ASP A 349 11.25 5.75 -19.94
CA ASP A 349 12.48 5.61 -20.73
C ASP A 349 13.60 6.58 -20.27
N PHE A 350 13.52 7.13 -19.04
CA PHE A 350 14.44 8.14 -18.50
C PHE A 350 15.91 7.75 -18.59
N ALA A 351 16.23 6.47 -18.43
CA ALA A 351 17.61 5.97 -18.57
C ALA A 351 18.25 6.40 -19.89
N THR A 352 17.45 6.54 -20.95
CA THR A 352 17.87 6.97 -22.28
C THR A 352 17.50 8.42 -22.58
N ASN A 353 16.25 8.83 -22.32
CA ASN A 353 15.72 10.09 -22.82
C ASN A 353 15.92 11.26 -21.84
N LYS A 354 16.16 11.00 -20.56
CA LYS A 354 16.36 12.01 -19.52
C LYS A 354 15.23 13.05 -19.39
N TRP A 355 13.99 12.68 -19.68
CA TRP A 355 12.84 13.61 -19.55
C TRP A 355 12.28 13.62 -18.13
N VAL A 356 12.10 14.83 -17.57
CA VAL A 356 11.39 15.09 -16.32
C VAL A 356 10.18 15.97 -16.61
N TYR A 357 9.01 15.56 -16.15
CA TYR A 357 7.74 16.26 -16.33
C TYR A 357 7.42 17.11 -15.10
N LEU A 358 6.95 18.33 -15.34
CA LEU A 358 6.51 19.27 -14.32
C LEU A 358 5.15 19.84 -14.71
N TYR A 359 4.30 20.08 -13.72
CA TYR A 359 3.01 20.73 -13.89
C TYR A 359 2.94 21.96 -13.00
N TYR A 360 2.82 23.15 -13.60
CA TYR A 360 3.00 24.39 -12.85
C TYR A 360 2.16 25.54 -13.39
N ALA A 361 1.83 26.50 -12.52
CA ALA A 361 1.13 27.73 -12.87
C ALA A 361 2.16 28.80 -13.29
N PRO A 362 2.35 29.10 -14.59
CA PRO A 362 3.28 30.13 -15.00
C PRO A 362 2.81 31.53 -14.56
N PRO A 363 3.73 32.49 -14.37
CA PRO A 363 3.38 33.89 -14.26
C PRO A 363 2.66 34.37 -15.52
N LEU A 364 1.53 35.04 -15.34
CA LEU A 364 0.74 35.68 -16.40
C LEU A 364 0.45 37.13 -15.97
N ASN A 365 -0.47 37.79 -16.68
CA ASN A 365 -0.97 39.12 -16.29
C ASN A 365 -2.08 39.06 -15.22
N THR A 366 -2.35 37.88 -14.66
CA THR A 366 -3.30 37.69 -13.56
C THR A 366 -2.88 38.53 -12.35
N PRO A 367 -3.78 39.32 -11.74
CA PRO A 367 -3.46 40.08 -10.54
C PRO A 367 -3.00 39.17 -9.38
N ALA A 368 -2.18 39.72 -8.49
CA ALA A 368 -1.92 39.07 -7.21
C ALA A 368 -3.12 39.23 -6.27
N GLY A 369 -3.30 38.29 -5.35
CA GLY A 369 -4.37 38.33 -4.35
C GLY A 369 -5.61 37.56 -4.77
N SER A 370 -6.71 37.78 -4.06
CA SER A 370 -7.95 37.02 -4.26
C SER A 370 -8.91 37.71 -5.23
N ALA A 371 -9.51 36.91 -6.12
CA ALA A 371 -10.61 37.33 -6.96
C ALA A 371 -11.86 37.60 -6.10
N PRO A 372 -12.71 38.57 -6.47
CA PRO A 372 -13.95 38.82 -5.75
C PRO A 372 -14.88 37.60 -5.86
N THR A 373 -15.66 37.30 -4.81
CA THR A 373 -16.64 36.19 -4.85
C THR A 373 -17.93 36.56 -5.57
N THR A 374 -18.22 37.86 -5.68
CA THR A 374 -19.38 38.41 -6.41
C THR A 374 -19.03 39.71 -7.11
N SER A 375 -19.77 40.05 -8.17
CA SER A 375 -19.59 41.30 -8.93
C SER A 375 -20.88 41.72 -9.62
N THR A 376 -21.09 43.02 -9.80
CA THR A 376 -22.15 43.55 -10.67
C THR A 376 -21.78 43.51 -12.15
N ASP A 377 -20.49 43.34 -12.45
CA ASP A 377 -19.94 43.19 -13.79
C ASP A 377 -19.53 41.72 -14.02
N PRO A 378 -20.12 41.01 -15.00
CA PRO A 378 -19.77 39.62 -15.29
C PRO A 378 -18.33 39.45 -15.80
N GLN A 379 -17.69 40.50 -16.31
CA GLN A 379 -16.31 40.46 -16.83
C GLN A 379 -15.24 40.65 -15.74
N ALA A 380 -15.64 40.89 -14.48
CA ALA A 380 -14.69 41.15 -13.38
C ALA A 380 -13.66 40.01 -13.17
N TRP A 381 -13.99 38.78 -13.60
CA TRP A 381 -13.14 37.59 -13.50
C TRP A 381 -12.27 37.32 -14.72
N ASP A 382 -12.41 38.06 -15.82
CA ASP A 382 -11.63 37.80 -17.05
C ASP A 382 -10.12 38.00 -16.83
N GLN A 383 -9.75 39.00 -16.03
CA GLN A 383 -8.36 39.23 -15.61
C GLN A 383 -7.78 38.11 -14.72
N TRP A 384 -8.66 37.27 -14.15
CA TRP A 384 -8.28 36.18 -13.23
C TRP A 384 -8.14 34.83 -13.95
N LYS A 385 -8.42 34.77 -15.26
CA LYS A 385 -8.21 33.57 -16.05
C LYS A 385 -6.71 33.25 -16.15
N GLY A 386 -6.38 31.99 -15.94
CA GLY A 386 -5.04 31.46 -16.12
C GLY A 386 -5.06 30.00 -16.54
N TYR A 387 -3.89 29.36 -16.44
CA TYR A 387 -3.76 27.92 -16.64
C TYR A 387 -2.60 27.37 -15.81
N PHE A 388 -2.61 26.05 -15.64
CA PHE A 388 -1.42 25.26 -15.36
C PHE A 388 -0.86 24.70 -16.67
N GLN A 389 0.45 24.64 -16.75
CA GLN A 389 1.21 24.10 -17.87
C GLN A 389 1.81 22.76 -17.48
N LEU A 390 1.47 21.70 -18.22
CA LEU A 390 2.23 20.45 -18.25
C LEU A 390 3.37 20.62 -19.25
N SER A 391 4.61 20.52 -18.79
CA SER A 391 5.80 20.55 -19.65
C SER A 391 6.78 19.43 -19.26
N ARG A 392 7.74 19.15 -20.13
CA ARG A 392 8.91 18.34 -19.79
C ARG A 392 10.22 19.03 -20.17
N PHE A 393 11.27 18.66 -19.46
CA PHE A 393 12.60 19.25 -19.55
C PHE A 393 13.68 18.16 -19.48
N LYS A 394 14.81 18.38 -20.13
CA LYS A 394 15.94 17.46 -20.08
C LYS A 394 16.70 17.58 -18.76
N PHE A 395 16.88 16.45 -18.09
CA PHE A 395 17.81 16.31 -16.99
C PHE A 395 19.23 16.18 -17.53
N VAL A 396 20.13 17.02 -17.03
CA VAL A 396 21.56 16.97 -17.29
C VAL A 396 22.24 16.39 -16.06
N ASP A 397 22.84 15.21 -16.23
CA ASP A 397 23.53 14.50 -15.16
C ASP A 397 25.02 14.87 -15.10
N GLY A 398 25.69 14.53 -14.00
CA GLY A 398 27.13 14.74 -13.81
C GLY A 398 27.48 15.33 -12.44
N GLU A 399 28.65 15.96 -12.35
CA GLU A 399 29.15 16.57 -11.10
C GLU A 399 28.23 17.69 -10.59
N ASN A 400 27.66 18.47 -11.52
CA ASN A 400 26.72 19.55 -11.25
C ASN A 400 25.40 19.27 -11.97
N PRO A 401 24.54 18.38 -11.43
CA PRO A 401 23.30 18.01 -12.08
C PRO A 401 22.34 19.21 -12.14
N SER A 402 21.61 19.33 -13.25
CA SER A 402 20.67 20.43 -13.47
C SER A 402 19.49 20.00 -14.35
N LEU A 403 18.44 20.81 -14.37
CA LEU A 403 17.37 20.70 -15.36
C LEU A 403 17.55 21.78 -16.44
N ASP A 404 17.75 21.38 -17.69
CA ASP A 404 17.95 22.33 -18.79
C ASP A 404 16.62 22.95 -19.22
N LEU A 405 16.33 24.14 -18.71
CA LEU A 405 15.09 24.85 -18.98
C LEU A 405 14.92 25.28 -20.44
N SER A 406 15.99 25.34 -21.23
CA SER A 406 15.91 25.68 -22.65
C SER A 406 15.29 24.56 -23.50
N THR A 407 15.20 23.35 -22.96
CA THR A 407 14.65 22.17 -23.63
C THR A 407 13.16 21.97 -23.41
N GLU A 408 12.48 22.96 -22.82
CA GLU A 408 11.05 22.88 -22.50
C GLU A 408 10.23 22.42 -23.71
N GLN A 409 9.48 21.34 -23.51
CA GLN A 409 8.40 20.96 -24.40
C GLN A 409 7.07 21.10 -23.66
N LYS A 410 6.25 22.05 -24.12
CA LYS A 410 4.91 22.34 -23.60
C LYS A 410 3.91 21.36 -24.18
N ILE A 411 3.23 20.61 -23.32
CA ILE A 411 2.38 19.48 -23.72
C ILE A 411 0.91 19.87 -23.64
N MET A 412 0.46 20.37 -22.49
CA MET A 412 -0.96 20.63 -22.24
C MET A 412 -1.14 21.84 -21.31
N GLN A 413 -2.16 22.64 -21.60
CA GLN A 413 -2.62 23.69 -20.71
C GLN A 413 -3.96 23.31 -20.12
N VAL A 414 -4.06 23.37 -18.80
CA VAL A 414 -5.31 23.14 -18.07
C VAL A 414 -5.77 24.49 -17.54
N PRO A 415 -6.92 25.01 -18.01
CA PRO A 415 -7.44 26.29 -17.55
C PRO A 415 -7.65 26.31 -16.03
N VAL A 416 -7.55 27.48 -15.41
CA VAL A 416 -7.88 27.71 -13.99
C VAL A 416 -8.42 29.14 -13.81
N ASP A 417 -9.34 29.32 -12.87
CA ASP A 417 -9.80 30.62 -12.40
C ASP A 417 -8.99 31.04 -11.18
N ARG A 418 -7.89 31.75 -11.42
CA ARG A 418 -6.94 32.16 -10.36
C ARG A 418 -7.56 33.16 -9.40
N GLY A 419 -6.89 33.37 -8.27
CA GLY A 419 -7.40 34.25 -7.21
C GLY A 419 -8.50 33.60 -6.37
N ALA A 420 -8.91 32.38 -6.70
CA ALA A 420 -9.66 31.50 -5.83
C ALA A 420 -8.72 30.61 -5.01
N CYS A 421 -9.14 30.24 -3.81
CA CYS A 421 -8.75 28.97 -3.19
C CYS A 421 -10.02 28.13 -3.20
N CYS A 422 -10.03 26.83 -3.48
CA CYS A 422 -8.97 25.83 -3.39
C CYS A 422 -9.28 24.70 -4.42
N HIS A 423 -8.74 23.49 -4.21
CA HIS A 423 -8.90 22.30 -5.05
C HIS A 423 -8.05 22.30 -6.33
N VAL A 424 -6.80 22.68 -6.17
CA VAL A 424 -5.77 22.50 -7.21
C VAL A 424 -5.06 21.15 -6.99
N ALA A 425 -4.85 20.39 -8.07
CA ALA A 425 -4.07 19.17 -8.05
C ALA A 425 -3.11 19.13 -9.24
N GLY A 426 -2.11 18.25 -9.20
CA GLY A 426 -1.09 18.20 -10.24
C GLY A 426 -0.15 17.02 -10.15
N ASP A 427 -0.59 15.91 -9.54
CA ASP A 427 0.20 14.69 -9.48
C ASP A 427 0.25 14.01 -10.85
N ILE A 428 1.40 13.44 -11.19
CA ILE A 428 1.70 12.88 -12.50
C ILE A 428 2.31 11.49 -12.31
N ALA A 429 1.89 10.51 -13.11
CA ALA A 429 2.48 9.18 -13.10
C ALA A 429 2.48 8.55 -14.49
N PHE A 430 3.39 7.61 -14.73
CA PHE A 430 3.37 6.79 -15.94
C PHE A 430 2.85 5.39 -15.65
N ASP A 431 1.99 4.87 -16.53
CA ASP A 431 1.64 3.44 -16.51
C ASP A 431 2.70 2.59 -17.24
N SER A 432 2.60 1.27 -17.10
CA SER A 432 3.51 0.31 -17.75
C SER A 432 3.43 0.27 -19.29
N LYS A 433 2.55 1.08 -19.89
CA LYS A 433 2.38 1.23 -21.35
C LYS A 433 2.82 2.62 -21.82
N ASN A 434 3.60 3.34 -21.01
CA ASN A 434 4.10 4.68 -21.29
C ASN A 434 3.01 5.73 -21.51
N ASN A 435 1.82 5.55 -20.91
CA ASN A 435 0.83 6.64 -20.86
C ASN A 435 1.06 7.46 -19.61
N LEU A 436 1.01 8.79 -19.77
CA LEU A 436 1.03 9.75 -18.69
C LEU A 436 -0.38 9.90 -18.13
N TRP A 437 -0.49 9.77 -16.82
CA TRP A 437 -1.66 10.05 -16.00
C TRP A 437 -1.44 11.37 -15.27
N LEU A 438 -2.42 12.27 -15.30
CA LEU A 438 -2.38 13.58 -14.65
C LEU A 438 -3.69 13.85 -13.91
N VAL A 439 -3.62 14.30 -12.66
CA VAL A 439 -4.77 14.85 -11.94
C VAL A 439 -4.71 16.37 -11.95
N THR A 440 -5.84 17.04 -12.22
CA THR A 440 -5.82 18.49 -12.53
C THR A 440 -6.43 19.41 -11.48
N GLY A 441 -7.23 18.87 -10.54
CA GLY A 441 -8.02 19.67 -9.61
C GLY A 441 -9.16 20.41 -10.31
N ASP A 442 -10.26 20.66 -9.61
CA ASP A 442 -11.47 21.25 -10.21
C ASP A 442 -11.63 22.75 -9.98
N ASP A 443 -10.75 23.34 -9.16
CA ASP A 443 -10.70 24.76 -8.89
C ASP A 443 -12.07 25.29 -8.39
N THR A 444 -12.70 24.51 -7.50
CA THR A 444 -14.00 24.85 -6.92
C THR A 444 -14.08 24.41 -5.45
N PRO A 445 -13.88 25.31 -4.47
CA PRO A 445 -13.95 24.99 -3.04
C PRO A 445 -15.38 24.66 -2.56
N ALA A 446 -15.56 23.58 -1.82
CA ALA A 446 -16.86 23.28 -1.18
C ALA A 446 -17.22 24.25 -0.03
N GLY A 447 -16.21 24.81 0.65
CA GLY A 447 -16.40 25.74 1.77
C GLY A 447 -16.34 27.23 1.40
N GLY A 448 -15.91 27.57 0.18
CA GLY A 448 -15.68 28.94 -0.27
C GLY A 448 -16.87 29.53 -1.04
N GLY A 449 -16.90 30.87 -1.16
CA GLY A 449 -17.74 31.55 -2.16
C GLY A 449 -19.26 31.35 -2.06
N GLY A 450 -19.79 30.97 -0.89
CA GLY A 450 -21.24 30.90 -0.66
C GLY A 450 -21.87 29.53 -0.88
N SER A 451 -21.09 28.46 -1.07
CA SER A 451 -21.63 27.08 -1.12
C SER A 451 -21.95 26.50 0.27
N GLY A 452 -21.49 27.15 1.36
CA GLY A 452 -21.93 26.83 2.73
C GLY A 452 -21.58 25.42 3.22
N GLY A 453 -20.56 24.78 2.63
CA GLY A 453 -20.21 23.39 2.92
C GLY A 453 -21.04 22.34 2.18
N PHE A 454 -21.97 22.76 1.33
CA PHE A 454 -22.69 21.90 0.39
C PHE A 454 -21.95 21.81 -0.94
N SER A 455 -22.35 20.86 -1.79
CA SER A 455 -21.79 20.71 -3.13
C SER A 455 -21.87 22.04 -3.89
N PRO A 456 -20.77 22.57 -4.45
CA PRO A 456 -20.77 23.87 -5.11
C PRO A 456 -21.44 23.79 -6.49
N HIS A 457 -22.71 24.20 -6.58
CA HIS A 457 -23.49 24.24 -7.82
C HIS A 457 -24.27 25.55 -7.94
N ASN A 458 -23.67 26.64 -7.46
CA ASN A 458 -24.31 27.94 -7.42
C ASN A 458 -24.55 28.44 -8.85
N ASP A 459 -25.71 29.02 -9.11
CA ASP A 459 -25.98 29.64 -10.40
C ASP A 459 -25.14 30.92 -10.58
N SER A 460 -24.77 31.19 -11.85
CA SER A 460 -23.91 32.33 -12.21
C SER A 460 -24.47 33.69 -11.80
N VAL A 461 -25.78 33.80 -11.58
CA VAL A 461 -26.46 34.99 -11.07
C VAL A 461 -27.21 34.61 -9.80
N SER A 462 -26.98 35.35 -8.72
CA SER A 462 -27.69 35.13 -7.45
C SER A 462 -29.17 35.53 -7.54
N ALA A 463 -29.95 35.12 -6.55
CA ALA A 463 -31.33 35.60 -6.36
C ALA A 463 -31.45 37.13 -6.23
N THR A 464 -30.36 37.83 -5.88
CA THR A 464 -30.29 39.29 -5.78
C THR A 464 -29.82 39.99 -7.06
N GLY A 465 -29.61 39.24 -8.15
CA GLY A 465 -29.22 39.80 -9.46
C GLY A 465 -27.74 40.16 -9.59
N VAL A 466 -26.88 39.67 -8.69
CA VAL A 466 -25.43 39.91 -8.73
C VAL A 466 -24.73 38.65 -9.27
N TYR A 467 -23.72 38.82 -10.11
CA TYR A 467 -22.95 37.69 -10.62
C TYR A 467 -22.12 37.05 -9.51
N GLN A 468 -22.07 35.72 -9.53
CA GLN A 468 -21.23 34.90 -8.66
C GLN A 468 -19.94 34.55 -9.39
N ALA A 469 -18.84 34.38 -8.64
CA ALA A 469 -17.58 33.98 -9.23
C ALA A 469 -17.66 32.59 -9.90
N PRO A 470 -16.96 32.34 -11.01
CA PRO A 470 -17.01 31.04 -11.67
C PRO A 470 -16.68 29.86 -10.75
N PHE A 471 -15.70 30.03 -9.86
CA PHE A 471 -15.21 28.99 -8.94
C PHE A 471 -16.20 28.57 -7.84
N VAL A 472 -17.46 29.01 -7.87
CA VAL A 472 -18.50 28.53 -6.94
C VAL A 472 -19.46 27.51 -7.58
N ASP A 473 -19.14 27.07 -8.79
CA ASP A 473 -19.92 26.09 -9.55
C ASP A 473 -19.04 24.98 -10.14
N ALA A 474 -19.03 23.79 -9.52
CA ALA A 474 -18.30 22.62 -10.00
C ALA A 474 -18.89 22.01 -11.29
N ARG A 475 -20.11 22.41 -11.68
CA ARG A 475 -20.73 21.91 -12.93
C ARG A 475 -19.92 22.34 -14.16
N ARG A 476 -19.17 23.45 -14.07
CA ARG A 476 -18.34 24.00 -15.15
C ARG A 476 -17.08 23.18 -15.44
N SER A 477 -16.58 22.44 -14.44
CA SER A 477 -15.29 21.74 -14.45
C SER A 477 -15.50 20.23 -14.32
N SER A 478 -15.54 19.68 -13.11
CA SER A 478 -15.63 18.24 -12.83
C SER A 478 -16.72 17.53 -13.64
N ALA A 479 -17.94 18.09 -13.68
CA ALA A 479 -19.07 17.50 -14.41
C ALA A 479 -19.09 17.82 -15.92
N ASN A 480 -18.23 18.72 -16.38
CA ASN A 480 -18.13 19.11 -17.79
C ASN A 480 -17.06 18.25 -18.49
N THR A 481 -17.48 17.44 -19.45
CA THR A 481 -16.58 16.57 -20.23
C THR A 481 -15.65 17.35 -21.15
N ASN A 482 -16.01 18.58 -21.51
CA ASN A 482 -15.22 19.45 -22.38
C ASN A 482 -14.28 20.39 -21.58
N ASP A 483 -14.10 20.15 -20.28
CA ASP A 483 -13.17 20.90 -19.42
C ASP A 483 -12.15 19.94 -18.80
N LEU A 484 -10.87 20.33 -18.86
CA LEU A 484 -9.76 19.51 -18.37
C LEU A 484 -9.62 19.55 -16.84
N ARG A 485 -10.31 20.45 -16.14
CA ARG A 485 -10.33 20.52 -14.69
C ARG A 485 -11.23 19.45 -14.08
N GLY A 486 -10.85 19.01 -12.88
CA GLY A 486 -11.54 17.99 -12.11
C GLY A 486 -11.45 16.62 -12.76
N LYS A 487 -10.35 16.35 -13.48
CA LYS A 487 -10.17 15.12 -14.26
C LYS A 487 -8.98 14.30 -13.76
N ILE A 488 -9.07 13.01 -14.04
CA ILE A 488 -7.91 12.12 -14.17
C ILE A 488 -7.70 11.94 -15.67
N LEU A 489 -6.68 12.59 -16.23
CA LEU A 489 -6.36 12.58 -17.65
C LEU A 489 -5.36 11.48 -17.94
N ARG A 490 -5.55 10.77 -19.05
CA ARG A 490 -4.61 9.76 -19.55
C ARG A 490 -4.26 10.06 -21.01
N ILE A 491 -2.99 10.37 -21.26
CA ILE A 491 -2.47 10.75 -22.58
C ILE A 491 -1.19 9.97 -22.92
N THR A 492 -0.84 9.92 -24.20
CA THR A 492 0.46 9.46 -24.68
C THR A 492 1.21 10.68 -25.22
N VAL A 493 2.40 10.96 -24.70
CA VAL A 493 3.20 12.12 -25.10
C VAL A 493 4.17 11.73 -26.21
N GLY A 494 4.08 12.40 -27.36
CA GLY A 494 4.96 12.23 -28.51
C GLY A 494 6.36 12.81 -28.28
N ALA A 495 7.32 12.44 -29.13
CA ALA A 495 8.73 12.87 -29.00
C ALA A 495 8.94 14.39 -29.16
N ASP A 496 8.03 15.07 -29.86
CA ASP A 496 8.03 16.52 -30.06
C ASP A 496 7.28 17.30 -28.96
N GLY A 497 6.68 16.60 -27.99
CA GLY A 497 5.87 17.20 -26.93
C GLY A 497 4.39 17.31 -27.28
N SER A 498 3.97 16.91 -28.48
CA SER A 498 2.55 16.70 -28.77
C SER A 498 1.99 15.56 -27.92
N TYR A 499 0.67 15.41 -27.85
CA TYR A 499 0.06 14.27 -27.18
C TYR A 499 -1.12 13.72 -27.97
N THR A 500 -1.41 12.44 -27.72
CA THR A 500 -2.59 11.73 -28.23
C THR A 500 -3.38 11.14 -27.08
N VAL A 501 -4.67 10.86 -27.31
CA VAL A 501 -5.53 10.19 -26.33
C VAL A 501 -5.53 8.67 -26.62
N PRO A 502 -4.96 7.82 -25.74
CA PRO A 502 -4.94 6.39 -25.96
C PRO A 502 -6.33 5.77 -25.82
N ALA A 503 -6.52 4.60 -26.43
CA ALA A 503 -7.76 3.84 -26.31
C ALA A 503 -8.04 3.39 -24.86
N GLY A 504 -9.33 3.21 -24.54
CA GLY A 504 -9.80 2.81 -23.21
C GLY A 504 -9.93 3.96 -22.20
N ASN A 505 -9.88 5.21 -22.67
CA ASN A 505 -10.40 6.35 -21.91
C ASN A 505 -11.93 6.27 -21.79
N LEU A 506 -12.51 7.02 -20.84
CA LEU A 506 -13.93 6.98 -20.52
C LEU A 506 -14.83 7.22 -21.75
N PHE A 507 -14.41 8.11 -22.65
CA PHE A 507 -15.10 8.41 -23.90
C PHE A 507 -14.35 7.85 -25.11
N PRO A 508 -15.04 7.16 -26.04
CA PRO A 508 -14.45 6.75 -27.31
C PRO A 508 -14.00 7.95 -28.15
N ALA A 509 -12.92 7.78 -28.91
CA ALA A 509 -12.42 8.80 -29.82
C ALA A 509 -13.49 9.23 -30.84
N GLY A 510 -13.62 10.55 -31.06
CA GLY A 510 -14.61 11.15 -31.96
C GLY A 510 -15.98 11.38 -31.32
N THR A 511 -16.15 11.10 -30.02
CA THR A 511 -17.36 11.49 -29.29
C THR A 511 -17.41 13.02 -29.18
N GLU A 512 -18.55 13.61 -29.55
CA GLU A 512 -18.69 15.08 -29.59
C GLU A 512 -18.60 15.66 -28.16
N LYS A 513 -17.79 16.72 -27.97
CA LYS A 513 -17.62 17.44 -26.68
C LYS A 513 -17.01 16.59 -25.54
N THR A 514 -16.13 15.65 -25.86
CA THR A 514 -15.41 14.81 -24.89
C THR A 514 -13.97 14.57 -25.28
#